data_AF-A0A2R4T0V0-F1
#
_entry.id   AF-A0A2R4T0V0-F1
#
_cell.length_a   1.000
_cell.length_b   1.000
_cell.length_c   1.000
_cell.angle_alpha   90.00
_cell.angle_beta   90.00
_cell.angle_gamma   90.00
#
_symmetry.space_group_name_H-M   'P 1'
#
loop_
_entity.id
_entity.type
_entity.pdbx_description
1 polymer ?
#
loop_
_entity_poly.entity_id
_entity_poly.type
_entity_poly.pdbx_seq_one_letter_code
_entity_poly.pdbx_strand_id
1 'polypeptide(L)'
;MGFLNTVKEQSALDQARHAIEAGRTILVFKFMEAHTNSLATGAMTGINDQMEAIESLGWRLDKMSVCEGNVIGALGSKHAERVVIVCLYRRTP
;
A
#
# COMPACT_ATOMS: atom_id res chain seq x y z
N MET A 1 14.46 -11.11 0.19
CA MET A 1 13.66 -10.07 -0.48
C MET A 1 12.94 -10.74 -1.65
N GLY A 2 11.67 -11.10 -1.47
CA GLY A 2 10.97 -12.07 -2.32
C GLY A 2 10.22 -11.43 -3.49
N PHE A 3 10.06 -12.21 -4.56
CA PHE A 3 9.35 -11.87 -5.81
C PHE A 3 7.99 -11.17 -5.60
N LEU A 4 7.27 -11.52 -4.51
CA LEU A 4 5.98 -10.94 -4.16
C LEU A 4 6.02 -9.45 -3.77
N ASN A 5 7.12 -8.98 -3.17
CA ASN A 5 7.24 -7.56 -2.80
C ASN A 5 7.43 -6.70 -4.05
N THR A 6 8.26 -7.16 -5.00
CA THR A 6 8.50 -6.46 -6.27
C THR A 6 7.22 -6.32 -7.10
N VAL A 7 6.32 -7.31 -7.09
CA VAL A 7 5.02 -7.23 -7.79
C VAL A 7 4.12 -6.16 -7.18
N LYS A 8 4.05 -6.08 -5.85
CA LYS A 8 3.23 -5.07 -5.16
C LYS A 8 3.79 -3.66 -5.35
N GLU A 9 5.11 -3.52 -5.30
CA GLU A 9 5.83 -2.28 -5.60
C GLU A 9 5.51 -1.77 -7.01
N GLN A 10 5.64 -2.63 -8.02
CA GLN A 10 5.33 -2.27 -9.40
C GLN A 10 3.86 -1.88 -9.56
N SER A 11 2.93 -2.60 -8.90
CA SER A 11 1.52 -2.25 -8.92
C SER A 11 1.24 -0.87 -8.31
N ALA A 12 1.94 -0.50 -7.22
CA ALA A 12 1.82 0.83 -6.62
C ALA A 12 2.36 1.93 -7.56
N LEU A 13 3.51 1.68 -8.21
CA LEU A 13 4.07 2.57 -9.23
C LEU A 13 3.12 2.81 -10.40
N ASP A 14 2.54 1.75 -10.96
CA ASP A 14 1.67 1.85 -12.13
C ASP A 14 0.40 2.65 -11.81
N GLN A 15 -0.20 2.44 -10.64
CA GLN A 15 -1.36 3.21 -10.20
C GLN A 15 -1.02 4.70 -9.98
N ALA A 16 0.13 4.96 -9.38
CA ALA A 16 0.59 6.33 -9.15
C ALA A 16 0.97 7.07 -10.45
N ARG A 17 1.54 6.38 -11.44
CA ARG A 17 1.79 6.92 -12.79
C ARG A 17 0.48 7.22 -13.50
N HIS A 18 -0.45 6.28 -13.50
CA HIS A 18 -1.75 6.46 -14.12
C HIS A 18 -2.52 7.66 -13.52
N ALA A 19 -2.43 7.88 -12.21
CA ALA A 19 -3.02 9.06 -11.58
C ALA A 19 -2.38 10.38 -12.06
N ILE A 20 -1.07 10.41 -12.29
CA ILE A 20 -0.37 11.57 -12.86
C ILE A 20 -0.82 11.82 -14.30
N GLU A 21 -0.86 10.77 -15.12
CA GLU A 21 -1.31 10.85 -16.52
C GLU A 21 -2.76 11.34 -16.63
N ALA A 22 -3.61 10.95 -15.67
CA ALA A 22 -4.98 11.43 -15.54
C ALA A 22 -5.11 12.86 -14.96
N GLY A 23 -3.99 13.58 -14.73
CA GLY A 23 -3.99 14.94 -14.22
C GLY A 23 -4.44 15.07 -12.75
N ARG A 24 -4.34 14.00 -11.96
CA ARG A 24 -4.75 14.02 -10.55
C ARG A 24 -3.71 14.75 -9.69
N THR A 25 -4.19 15.55 -8.76
CA THR A 25 -3.37 16.20 -7.71
C THR A 25 -3.44 15.46 -6.37
N ILE A 26 -4.35 14.49 -6.26
CA ILE A 26 -4.57 13.65 -5.07
C ILE A 26 -4.57 12.18 -5.49
N LEU A 27 -3.84 11.36 -4.74
CA LEU A 27 -3.83 9.91 -4.86
C LEU A 27 -4.19 9.30 -3.50
N VAL A 28 -5.19 8.42 -3.47
CA VAL A 28 -5.52 7.62 -2.28
C VAL A 28 -5.13 6.17 -2.57
N PHE A 29 -4.25 5.61 -1.75
CA PHE A 29 -3.73 4.26 -1.96
C PHE A 29 -3.87 3.42 -0.71
N LYS A 30 -4.28 2.16 -0.88
CA LYS A 30 -4.50 1.19 0.20
C LYS A 30 -3.44 0.09 0.13
N PHE A 31 -2.59 0.03 1.14
CA PHE A 31 -1.63 -1.04 1.35
C PHE A 31 -2.23 -2.13 2.22
N MET A 32 -1.91 -3.39 1.90
CA MET A 32 -2.33 -4.55 2.70
C MET A 32 -1.17 -5.50 2.93
N GLU A 33 -0.94 -5.82 4.19
CA GLU A 33 0.08 -6.79 4.60
C GLU A 33 -0.54 -7.92 5.43
N ALA A 34 -0.02 -9.13 5.21
CA ALA A 34 -0.49 -10.31 5.91
C ALA A 34 -0.16 -10.23 7.39
N HIS A 35 -1.15 -10.38 8.27
CA HIS A 35 -0.95 -10.46 9.71
C HIS A 35 -0.40 -11.84 10.12
N THR A 36 0.54 -12.38 9.34
CA THR A 36 0.93 -13.79 9.43
C THR A 36 1.84 -14.11 10.60
N ASN A 37 2.48 -13.13 11.26
CA ASN A 37 3.52 -13.45 12.26
C ASN A 37 3.77 -12.44 13.41
N SER A 38 2.96 -11.41 13.65
CA SER A 38 3.37 -10.39 14.64
C SER A 38 2.32 -9.99 15.66
N LEU A 39 2.45 -10.57 16.85
CA LEU A 39 2.10 -9.92 18.11
C LEU A 39 3.13 -8.83 18.50
N ALA A 40 4.13 -8.57 17.66
CA ALA A 40 5.23 -7.66 17.91
C ALA A 40 5.22 -6.46 16.95
N THR A 41 5.46 -5.26 17.47
CA THR A 41 5.84 -4.09 16.68
C THR A 41 7.07 -4.43 15.83
N GLY A 42 7.00 -4.26 14.51
CA GLY A 42 8.09 -4.60 13.59
C GLY A 42 8.05 -3.77 12.31
N ALA A 43 9.18 -3.69 11.61
CA ALA A 43 9.29 -2.94 10.35
C ALA A 43 8.49 -3.62 9.23
N MET A 44 7.61 -2.85 8.58
CA MET A 44 6.80 -3.31 7.45
C MET A 44 7.53 -3.04 6.13
N THR A 45 8.65 -3.74 5.91
CA THR A 45 9.56 -3.46 4.78
C THR A 45 8.86 -3.52 3.42
N GLY A 46 7.93 -4.46 3.23
CA GLY A 46 7.17 -4.54 1.99
C GLY A 46 6.23 -3.34 1.75
N ILE A 47 5.76 -2.66 2.80
CA ILE A 47 5.00 -1.42 2.67
C ILE A 47 5.93 -0.22 2.45
N ASN A 48 7.09 -0.19 3.10
CA ASN A 48 8.11 0.85 2.86
C ASN A 48 8.47 0.92 1.37
N ASP A 49 8.82 -0.22 0.76
CA ASP A 49 9.21 -0.30 -0.64
C ASP A 49 8.11 0.28 -1.56
N GLN A 50 6.84 -0.08 -1.31
CA GLN A 50 5.71 0.44 -2.09
C GLN A 50 5.48 1.95 -1.88
N MET A 51 5.65 2.46 -0.65
CA MET A 51 5.49 3.89 -0.36
C MET A 51 6.58 4.71 -1.04
N GLU A 52 7.84 4.27 -0.95
CA GLU A 52 8.98 4.90 -1.63
C GLU A 52 8.80 4.89 -3.15
N ALA A 53 8.25 3.82 -3.70
CA ALA A 53 7.94 3.74 -5.12
C ALA A 53 6.94 4.83 -5.54
N ILE A 54 5.85 5.04 -4.78
CA ILE A 54 4.90 6.13 -5.05
C ILE A 54 5.59 7.50 -4.95
N GLU A 55 6.36 7.74 -3.88
CA GLU A 55 7.03 9.03 -3.67
C GLU A 55 8.11 9.32 -4.72
N SER A 56 8.73 8.29 -5.32
CA SER A 56 9.70 8.44 -6.42
C SER A 56 9.13 9.13 -7.66
N LEU A 57 7.79 9.14 -7.82
CA LEU A 57 7.08 9.80 -8.91
C LEU A 57 6.68 11.26 -8.57
N GLY A 58 7.20 11.78 -7.45
CA GLY A 58 6.93 13.14 -6.98
C GLY A 58 5.64 13.30 -6.17
N TRP A 59 4.98 12.20 -5.81
CA TRP A 59 3.92 12.20 -4.81
C TRP A 59 4.50 12.45 -3.42
N ARG A 60 3.75 13.16 -2.57
CA ARG A 60 4.14 13.39 -1.18
C ARG A 60 3.05 12.89 -0.25
N LEU A 61 3.41 12.07 0.74
CA LEU A 61 2.44 11.63 1.76
C LEU A 61 1.89 12.83 2.55
N ASP A 62 0.57 12.92 2.67
CA ASP A 62 -0.14 13.99 3.40
C ASP A 62 -0.88 13.45 4.63
N LYS A 63 -1.59 12.32 4.49
CA LYS A 63 -2.31 11.65 5.59
C LYS A 63 -2.15 10.14 5.52
N MET A 64 -2.22 9.50 6.68
CA MET A 64 -2.23 8.05 6.82
C MET A 64 -3.29 7.64 7.85
N SER A 65 -3.94 6.51 7.65
CA SER A 65 -4.76 5.83 8.64
C SER A 65 -4.51 4.33 8.60
N VAL A 66 -4.53 3.69 9.77
CA VAL A 66 -4.34 2.25 9.91
C VAL A 66 -5.63 1.65 10.41
N CYS A 67 -6.04 0.53 9.81
CA CYS A 67 -7.19 -0.24 10.25
C CYS A 67 -6.96 -1.74 10.09
N GLU A 68 -7.73 -2.52 10.82
CA GLU A 68 -7.82 -3.97 10.62
C GLU A 68 -8.66 -4.24 9.38
N GLY A 69 -8.12 -5.03 8.46
CA GLY A 69 -8.81 -5.49 7.26
C GLY A 69 -9.11 -6.96 7.34
N ASN A 70 -10.37 -7.32 7.16
CA ASN A 70 -10.78 -8.69 6.92
C ASN A 70 -10.86 -8.94 5.41
N VAL A 71 -9.95 -9.77 4.89
CA VAL A 71 -10.08 -10.29 3.53
C VAL A 71 -10.89 -11.58 3.62
N ILE A 72 -12.09 -11.58 3.04
CA ILE A 72 -12.87 -12.80 2.86
C ILE A 72 -12.20 -13.59 1.74
N GLY A 73 -11.58 -14.73 2.07
CA GLY A 73 -11.02 -15.64 1.08
C GLY A 73 -12.10 -16.24 0.19
N ALA A 74 -11.77 -16.54 -1.07
CA ALA A 74 -12.65 -17.34 -1.92
C ALA A 74 -12.88 -18.73 -1.28
N LEU A 75 -14.13 -19.18 -1.22
CA LEU A 75 -14.56 -20.45 -0.60
C LEU A 75 -14.34 -20.57 0.92
N GLY A 76 -14.82 -19.61 1.72
CA GLY A 76 -15.08 -19.82 3.16
C GLY A 76 -13.87 -20.23 4.02
N SER A 77 -12.66 -20.08 3.49
CA SER A 77 -11.42 -20.37 4.19
C SER A 77 -11.05 -19.20 5.10
N LYS A 78 -10.63 -19.54 6.32
CA LYS A 78 -10.39 -18.66 7.48
C LYS A 78 -10.03 -17.22 7.11
N HIS A 79 -10.77 -16.27 7.70
CA HIS A 79 -10.42 -14.86 7.75
C HIS A 79 -8.93 -14.71 8.04
N ALA A 80 -8.18 -14.21 7.06
CA ALA A 80 -6.80 -13.88 7.28
C ALA A 80 -6.77 -12.41 7.65
N GLU A 81 -6.55 -12.11 8.93
CA GLU A 81 -6.41 -10.74 9.40
C GLU A 81 -5.28 -10.06 8.62
N ARG A 82 -5.51 -8.80 8.25
CA ARG A 82 -4.55 -7.96 7.52
C ARG A 82 -4.45 -6.62 8.22
N VAL A 83 -3.23 -6.10 8.30
CA VAL A 83 -3.05 -4.67 8.57
C VAL A 83 -3.29 -3.94 7.25
N VAL A 84 -4.18 -2.96 7.30
CA VAL A 84 -4.50 -2.10 6.17
C VAL A 84 -4.02 -0.69 6.50
N ILE A 85 -3.21 -0.13 5.60
CA ILE A 85 -2.78 1.25 5.69
C ILE A 85 -3.36 2.00 4.50
N VAL A 86 -4.16 3.02 4.79
CA VAL A 86 -4.71 3.94 3.79
C VAL A 86 -3.92 5.23 3.83
N CYS A 87 -3.30 5.58 2.70
CA CYS A 87 -2.50 6.78 2.56
C CYS A 87 -3.15 7.73 1.56
N LEU A 88 -3.15 9.02 1.90
CA LEU A 88 -3.44 10.12 0.99
C LEU A 88 -2.13 10.78 0.61
N TYR A 89 -1.85 10.83 -0.68
CA TYR A 89 -0.73 11.54 -1.27
C TYR A 89 -1.22 12.78 -2.01
N ARG A 90 -0.39 13.82 -2.00
CA ARG A 90 -0.60 15.06 -2.75
C ARG A 90 0.57 15.32 -3.69
N ARG A 91 0.27 15.86 -4.87
CA ARG A 91 1.24 16.53 -5.73
C ARG A 91 0.94 18.02 -5.72
N THR A 92 1.97 18.81 -5.47
CA THR A 92 1.90 20.23 -5.79
C THR A 92 1.97 20.35 -7.32
N PRO A 93 1.06 21.12 -7.96
CA PRO A 93 1.13 21.39 -9.39
C PRO A 93 2.44 22.04 -9.81
#